data_AF-A0A2S9T958-F1
#
_entry.id   AF-A0A2S9T958-F1
#
_cell.length_a   1.000
_cell.length_b   1.000
_cell.length_c   1.000
_cell.angle_alpha   90.00
_cell.angle_beta   90.00
_cell.angle_gamma   90.00
#
_symmetry.space_group_name_H-M   'P 1'
#
loop_
_entity.id
_entity.type
_entity.pdbx_description
1 polymer ?
#
loop_
_entity_poly.entity_id
_entity_poly.type
_entity_poly.pdbx_seq_one_letter_code
_entity_poly.pdbx_strand_id
1 'polypeptide(L)'
;MKNLFKILEITKKESEKEITVLLTNKSHPFFKAHFPKNEILAGFLQIDIIADVLKHSVKKINKAKFLSIIKPDDIIKYCISSKDNISYKIIIKNKENKKISEFSYEI
;
A
#
# COMPACT_ATOMS: atom_id res chain seq x y z
N MET A 1 -11.42 5.99 1.79
CA MET A 1 -10.91 4.84 1.04
C MET A 1 -11.86 4.30 -0.04
N LYS A 2 -13.17 4.56 0.02
CA LYS A 2 -14.13 4.04 -0.98
C LYS A 2 -13.66 4.31 -2.41
N ASN A 3 -13.49 3.25 -3.21
CA ASN A 3 -13.08 3.28 -4.62
C ASN A 3 -11.71 3.94 -4.90
N LEU A 4 -10.82 4.04 -3.91
CA LEU A 4 -9.45 4.54 -4.11
C LEU A 4 -8.57 3.51 -4.84
N PHE A 5 -8.84 2.22 -4.64
CA PHE A 5 -8.10 1.13 -5.26
C PHE A 5 -9.02 -0.06 -5.56
N LYS A 6 -8.57 -0.95 -6.43
CA LYS A 6 -9.15 -2.27 -6.71
C LYS A 6 -8.09 -3.34 -6.50
N ILE A 7 -8.44 -4.42 -5.81
CA ILE A 7 -7.57 -5.60 -5.71
C ILE A 7 -7.59 -6.32 -7.08
N LEU A 8 -6.42 -6.56 -7.64
CA LEU A 8 -6.25 -7.32 -8.88
C LEU A 8 -5.92 -8.79 -8.60
N GLU A 9 -5.06 -9.04 -7.62
CA GLU A 9 -4.55 -10.38 -7.32
C GLU A 9 -4.20 -10.51 -5.84
N ILE A 10 -4.42 -11.70 -5.28
CA ILE A 10 -3.92 -12.10 -3.96
C ILE A 10 -3.20 -13.44 -4.12
N THR A 11 -1.91 -13.46 -3.83
CA THR A 11 -1.08 -14.67 -3.87
C THR A 11 -0.66 -15.02 -2.45
N LYS A 12 -0.82 -16.29 -2.06
CA LYS A 12 -0.30 -16.82 -0.79
C LYS A 12 0.82 -17.81 -1.09
N LYS A 13 2.01 -17.53 -0.58
CA LYS A 13 3.13 -18.48 -0.46
C LYS A 13 3.28 -18.82 1.02
N GLU A 14 3.91 -19.95 1.35
CA GLU A 14 3.96 -20.51 2.71
C GLU A 14 4.23 -19.46 3.80
N SER A 15 5.21 -18.57 3.59
CA SER A 15 5.64 -17.54 4.55
C SER A 15 5.38 -16.09 4.12
N GLU A 16 4.82 -15.87 2.93
CA GLU A 16 4.63 -14.53 2.36
C GLU A 16 3.27 -14.40 1.67
N LYS A 17 2.60 -13.26 1.90
CA LYS A 17 1.38 -12.89 1.19
C LYS A 17 1.69 -11.73 0.25
N GLU A 18 1.34 -11.87 -1.02
CA GLU A 18 1.42 -10.78 -1.99
C GLU A 18 0.01 -10.31 -2.36
N ILE A 19 -0.18 -8.99 -2.44
CA ILE A 19 -1.45 -8.37 -2.88
C ILE A 19 -1.14 -7.31 -3.90
N THR A 20 -1.70 -7.45 -5.10
CA THR A 20 -1.56 -6.47 -6.18
C THR A 20 -2.82 -5.63 -6.25
N VAL A 21 -2.67 -4.30 -6.25
CA VAL A 21 -3.79 -3.36 -6.36
C VAL A 21 -3.57 -2.39 -7.52
N LEU A 22 -4.66 -1.99 -8.15
CA LEU A 22 -4.73 -0.88 -9.08
C LEU A 22 -5.29 0.34 -8.35
N LEU A 23 -4.56 1.45 -8.38
CA LEU A 23 -5.07 2.73 -7.90
C LEU A 23 -6.05 3.33 -8.90
N THR A 24 -7.03 4.06 -8.38
CA THR A 24 -7.98 4.80 -9.20
C THR A 24 -7.30 5.96 -9.95
N ASN A 25 -8.02 6.56 -10.90
CA ASN A 25 -7.52 7.65 -11.72
C ASN A 25 -7.54 9.00 -10.98
N LYS A 26 -6.93 10.01 -11.60
CA LYS A 26 -6.83 11.38 -11.07
C LYS A 26 -8.16 12.09 -10.78
N SER A 27 -9.28 11.61 -11.32
CA SER A 27 -10.60 12.23 -11.11
C SER A 27 -11.18 11.94 -9.71
N HIS A 28 -10.65 10.94 -9.01
CA HIS A 28 -11.09 10.58 -7.67
C HIS A 28 -10.89 11.75 -6.68
N PRO A 29 -11.84 12.02 -5.75
CA PRO A 29 -11.76 13.17 -4.85
C PRO A 29 -10.45 13.29 -4.08
N PHE A 30 -9.88 12.15 -3.65
CA PHE A 30 -8.58 12.14 -2.99
C PHE A 30 -7.46 12.72 -3.88
N PHE A 31 -7.31 12.24 -5.13
CA PHE A 31 -6.23 12.68 -6.01
C PHE A 31 -6.42 14.14 -6.43
N LYS A 32 -7.66 14.58 -6.64
CA LYS A 32 -7.96 16.01 -6.85
C LYS A 32 -7.46 16.90 -5.71
N ALA A 33 -7.42 16.38 -4.47
CA ALA A 33 -6.95 17.11 -3.30
C ALA A 33 -5.45 16.91 -3.00
N HIS A 34 -4.81 15.85 -3.52
CA HIS A 34 -3.44 15.47 -3.15
C HIS A 34 -2.58 15.09 -4.37
N PHE A 35 -1.95 16.04 -5.05
CA PHE A 35 -2.12 17.49 -4.92
C PHE A 35 -2.71 18.03 -6.22
N PRO A 36 -3.41 19.18 -6.20
CA PRO A 36 -3.87 19.80 -7.45
C PRO A 36 -2.72 19.96 -8.44
N LYS A 37 -2.89 19.44 -9.68
CA LYS A 37 -1.88 19.43 -10.76
C LYS A 37 -0.65 18.55 -10.52
N ASN A 38 -0.56 17.85 -9.39
CA ASN A 38 0.49 16.88 -9.09
C ASN A 38 -0.08 15.77 -8.21
N GLU A 39 -1.00 14.99 -8.76
CA GLU A 39 -1.69 13.94 -8.04
C GLU A 39 -0.70 12.83 -7.66
N ILE A 40 -0.65 12.48 -6.38
CA ILE A 40 0.20 11.43 -5.82
C ILE A 40 -0.55 10.70 -4.70
N LEU A 41 -0.19 9.45 -4.43
CA LEU A 41 -0.73 8.75 -3.27
C LEU A 41 -0.01 9.22 -2.00
N ALA A 42 -0.77 9.66 -1.00
CA ALA A 42 -0.20 10.04 0.29
C ALA A 42 0.49 8.84 0.96
N GLY A 43 1.61 9.08 1.65
CA GLY A 43 2.38 8.02 2.31
C GLY A 43 1.55 7.22 3.31
N PHE A 44 0.71 7.88 4.12
CA PHE A 44 -0.13 7.19 5.10
C PHE A 44 -1.18 6.28 4.44
N LEU A 45 -1.71 6.66 3.27
CA LEU A 45 -2.67 5.81 2.54
C LEU A 45 -2.05 4.51 2.06
N GLN A 46 -0.74 4.47 1.84
CA GLN A 46 -0.06 3.22 1.51
C GLN A 46 -0.20 2.21 2.65
N ILE A 47 -0.22 2.68 3.90
CA ILE A 47 -0.43 1.88 5.11
C ILE A 47 -1.92 1.55 5.29
N ASP A 48 -2.79 2.55 5.17
CA ASP A 48 -4.24 2.37 5.36
C ASP A 48 -4.85 1.40 4.35
N ILE A 49 -4.42 1.43 3.09
CA ILE A 49 -4.87 0.48 2.06
C ILE A 49 -4.62 -0.95 2.52
N ILE A 50 -3.40 -1.26 2.96
CA ILE A 50 -3.07 -2.64 3.33
C ILE A 50 -3.68 -3.02 4.67
N ALA A 51 -3.80 -2.09 5.61
CA ALA A 51 -4.49 -2.32 6.87
C ALA A 51 -5.98 -2.63 6.64
N ASP A 52 -6.67 -1.91 5.76
CA ASP A 52 -8.07 -2.18 5.41
C ASP A 52 -8.25 -3.53 4.71
N VAL A 53 -7.36 -3.87 3.78
CA VAL A 53 -7.40 -5.16 3.06
C VAL A 53 -7.18 -6.33 4.03
N LEU A 54 -6.30 -6.17 5.02
CA LEU A 54 -6.00 -7.20 6.02
C LEU A 54 -6.93 -7.15 7.25
N LYS A 55 -7.81 -6.15 7.34
CA LYS A 55 -8.65 -5.89 8.53
C LYS A 55 -7.84 -5.72 9.81
N HIS A 56 -6.69 -5.05 9.69
CA HIS A 56 -5.80 -4.74 10.78
C HIS A 56 -6.15 -3.38 11.42
N SER A 57 -6.11 -3.34 12.76
CA SER A 57 -6.15 -2.09 13.52
C SER A 57 -4.73 -1.70 13.89
N VAL A 58 -4.10 -0.82 13.11
CA VAL A 58 -2.71 -0.40 13.35
C VAL A 58 -2.60 0.39 14.66
N LYS A 59 -1.83 -0.12 15.63
CA LYS A 59 -1.56 0.54 16.92
C LYS A 59 -0.30 1.40 16.89
N LYS A 60 0.73 0.94 16.18
CA LYS A 60 2.05 1.58 16.17
C LYS A 60 2.75 1.36 14.84
N ILE A 61 3.32 2.41 14.28
CA ILE A 61 4.21 2.35 13.12
C ILE A 61 5.65 2.35 13.63
N ASN A 62 6.39 1.28 13.36
CA ASN A 62 7.78 1.11 13.79
C ASN A 62 8.78 1.72 12.80
N LYS A 63 8.44 1.67 11.50
CA LYS A 63 9.27 2.18 10.41
C LYS A 63 8.39 2.57 9.25
N ALA A 64 8.72 3.68 8.59
CA ALA A 64 8.13 4.04 7.29
C ALA A 64 9.18 4.72 6.40
N LYS A 65 9.36 4.22 5.18
CA LYS A 65 10.24 4.76 4.15
C LYS A 65 9.48 4.80 2.82
N PHE A 66 9.29 5.99 2.27
CA PHE A 66 8.65 6.23 0.98
C PHE A 66 9.73 6.68 -0.01
N LEU A 67 10.18 5.76 -0.87
CA LEU A 67 11.37 5.92 -1.71
C LEU A 67 11.04 6.43 -3.11
N SER A 68 9.80 6.29 -3.56
CA SER A 68 9.35 6.75 -4.87
C SER A 68 7.89 7.19 -4.82
N ILE A 69 7.55 8.12 -5.72
CA ILE A 69 6.20 8.63 -5.88
C ILE A 69 5.31 7.53 -6.48
N ILE A 70 4.08 7.44 -5.99
CA ILE A 70 3.03 6.59 -6.55
C ILE A 70 1.96 7.50 -7.14
N LYS A 71 1.60 7.28 -8.40
CA LYS A 71 0.67 8.09 -9.19
C LYS A 71 -0.72 7.44 -9.30
N PRO A 72 -1.75 8.19 -9.70
CA PRO A 72 -3.01 7.59 -10.13
C PRO A 72 -2.78 6.54 -11.22
N ASP A 73 -3.69 5.57 -11.31
CA ASP A 73 -3.64 4.46 -12.29
C ASP A 73 -2.42 3.51 -12.16
N ASP A 74 -1.55 3.72 -11.16
CA ASP A 74 -0.45 2.80 -10.87
C ASP A 74 -0.96 1.44 -10.38
N ILE A 75 -0.23 0.40 -10.77
CA ILE A 75 -0.36 -0.94 -10.18
C ILE A 75 0.82 -1.12 -9.24
N ILE A 76 0.50 -1.39 -7.97
CA ILE A 76 1.49 -1.62 -6.92
C ILE A 76 1.26 -2.97 -6.26
N LYS A 77 2.35 -3.62 -5.85
CA LYS A 77 2.33 -4.91 -5.19
C LYS A 77 2.81 -4.78 -3.75
N TYR A 78 1.97 -5.19 -2.81
CA TYR A 78 2.28 -5.31 -1.39
C TYR A 78 2.84 -6.72 -1.11
N CYS A 79 4.10 -6.82 -0.72
CA CYS A 79 4.70 -8.03 -0.16
C CYS A 79 4.62 -7.94 1.38
N ILE A 80 3.87 -8.85 1.99
CA ILE A 80 3.55 -8.87 3.42
C ILE A 80 4.26 -10.06 4.07
N SER A 81 4.97 -9.81 5.16
CA SER A 81 5.50 -10.85 6.04
C SER A 81 5.24 -10.53 7.51
N SER A 82 5.06 -11.58 8.31
CA SER A 82 4.91 -11.51 9.77
C SER A 82 5.53 -12.76 10.40
N LYS A 83 6.09 -12.61 11.60
CA LYS A 83 6.66 -13.74 12.37
C LYS A 83 5.77 -14.22 13.50
N ASP A 84 4.96 -13.32 14.05
CA ASP A 84 4.20 -13.49 15.29
C ASP A 84 2.71 -13.15 15.14
N ASN A 85 2.27 -12.78 13.92
CA ASN A 85 0.92 -12.25 13.64
C ASN A 85 0.54 -10.99 14.44
N ILE A 86 1.53 -10.31 15.03
CA ILE A 86 1.36 -9.05 15.75
C ILE A 86 2.10 -7.94 14.99
N SER A 87 3.32 -8.24 14.57
CA SER A 87 4.21 -7.35 13.84
C SER A 87 4.23 -7.69 12.36
N TYR A 88 3.97 -6.70 11.51
CA TYR A 88 3.93 -6.86 10.06
C TYR A 88 4.99 -6.01 9.40
N LYS A 89 5.72 -6.60 8.44
CA LYS A 89 6.62 -5.89 7.53
C LYS A 89 6.00 -5.89 6.14
N ILE A 90 5.91 -4.70 5.57
CA ILE A 90 5.34 -4.46 4.25
C ILE A 90 6.40 -3.84 3.36
N ILE A 91 6.56 -4.42 2.17
CA ILE A 91 7.35 -3.85 1.07
C ILE A 91 6.40 -3.60 -0.10
N ILE A 92 6.35 -2.37 -0.59
CA ILE A 92 5.63 -2.04 -1.82
C ILE A 92 6.61 -2.06 -2.98
N LYS A 93 6.23 -2.74 -4.06
CA LYS A 93 6.95 -2.79 -5.33
C LYS A 93 6.11 -2.20 -6.46
N ASN A 94 6.78 -1.55 -7.43
CA ASN A 94 6.15 -1.13 -8.69
C ASN A 94 6.03 -2.31 -9.68
N LYS A 95 5.52 -2.05 -10.90
CA LYS A 95 5.41 -3.04 -11.99
C LYS A 95 6.75 -3.69 -12.39
N GLU A 96 7.86 -3.00 -12.19
CA GLU A 96 9.22 -3.48 -12.47
C GLU A 96 9.82 -4.29 -11.30
N ASN A 97 9.02 -4.64 -10.28
CA ASN A 97 9.46 -5.26 -9.03
C ASN A 97 10.47 -4.44 -8.20
N LYS A 98 10.67 -3.15 -8.52
CA LYS A 98 11.52 -2.25 -7.73
C LYS A 98 10.82 -1.86 -6.45
N LYS A 99 11.54 -1.91 -5.32
CA LYS A 99 11.05 -1.43 -4.02
C LYS A 99 10.82 0.09 -4.07
N ILE A 100 9.58 0.51 -3.83
CA ILE A 100 9.17 1.92 -3.81
C ILE A 100 8.78 2.40 -2.42
N SER A 101 8.36 1.50 -1.52
CA SER A 101 8.13 1.81 -0.11
C SER A 101 8.43 0.63 0.80
N GLU A 102 8.72 0.92 2.06
CA GLU A 102 8.91 -0.09 3.11
C GLU A 102 8.39 0.46 4.43
N PHE A 103 7.51 -0.28 5.09
CA PHE A 103 7.05 0.07 6.42
C PHE A 103 6.78 -1.17 7.28
N SER A 104 6.76 -0.97 8.59
CA SER A 104 6.35 -2.00 9.54
C SER A 104 5.47 -1.42 10.62
N TYR A 105 4.50 -2.22 11.07
CA TYR A 105 3.54 -1.82 12.07
C TYR A 105 3.13 -2.98 12.98
N GLU A 106 2.56 -2.64 14.13
CA GLU A 106 1.97 -3.54 15.11
C GLU A 106 0.44 -3.36 15.14
N ILE A 107 -0.30 -4.44 15.41
CA ILE A 107 -1.77 -4.46 15.54
C ILE A 107 -2.27 -4.66 16.96
#